data_AF-A0A4R3KVT8-F1
#
_entry.id   AF-A0A4R3KVT8-F1
#
_cell.length_a   1.000
_cell.length_b   1.000
_cell.length_c   1.000
_cell.angle_alpha   90.00
_cell.angle_beta   90.00
_cell.angle_gamma   90.00
#
_symmetry.space_group_name_H-M   'P 1'
#
loop_
_entity.id
_entity.type
_entity.pdbx_description
1 polymer ?
#
loop_
_entity_poly.entity_id
_entity_poly.type
_entity_poly.pdbx_seq_one_letter_code
_entity_poly.pdbx_strand_id
1 'polypeptide(L)'
;MYGLVLEGGGAKGAYHIGAYKAILEEGIEIGGVAGTSVGALNGAILVQGDYEKAYELWYNISYSKVINVHDEYIERLKEGKFSKEDLILLAEKIKGVFSEKGLDITPLKNLLMEFIDEHKIRNSGKDFGIVTVSLSDLKPLEVYIEDIPEGKLIEYLMASAYLPIFKRERIIDGKIYLDGALYNNLPVNLLIDKGYKDLILVRTHGIGNIKKVPLEGLNTITIAPNEDLGKLLDFDCDTARKNLKLGYYDGLKALRGLKGDNYYIEGTKKEDYFVDYLWSLDEDKVLKMAEIFKIDKDIPYRRALFEFIIPKISNILGMDKKATYEDIYYRLLERLAEIYEIDRFNIYTDEELLDLIKNKLLKEEYTKGNGIEKIIEKVNLLPLFNKDEIIKEVGKVLFNIF
;
A
#
# COMPACT_ATOMS: atom_id res chain seq x y z
N MET A 1 -12.25 -19.32 10.07
CA MET A 1 -12.59 -18.17 9.22
C MET A 1 -11.87 -16.95 9.77
N TYR A 2 -11.35 -16.10 8.90
CA TYR A 2 -10.68 -14.87 9.29
C TYR A 2 -11.68 -13.73 9.48
N GLY A 3 -11.33 -12.79 10.36
CA GLY A 3 -11.96 -11.48 10.43
C GLY A 3 -11.20 -10.46 9.59
N LEU A 4 -11.88 -9.73 8.71
CA LEU A 4 -11.28 -8.72 7.85
C LEU A 4 -11.55 -7.31 8.39
N VAL A 5 -10.49 -6.57 8.71
CA VAL A 5 -10.59 -5.18 9.18
C VAL A 5 -10.11 -4.24 8.08
N LEU A 6 -10.95 -3.30 7.67
CA LEU A 6 -10.68 -2.34 6.61
C LEU A 6 -10.55 -0.93 7.18
N GLU A 7 -9.34 -0.36 7.08
CA GLU A 7 -9.03 0.98 7.57
C GLU A 7 -9.76 2.06 6.77
N GLY A 8 -10.19 3.16 7.40
CA GLY A 8 -10.70 4.32 6.66
C GLY A 8 -9.60 5.06 5.90
N GLY A 9 -9.94 5.67 4.77
CA GLY A 9 -8.96 6.32 3.89
C GLY A 9 -9.52 7.06 2.67
N GLY A 10 -10.84 7.27 2.59
CA GLY A 10 -11.48 7.95 1.46
C GLY A 10 -11.20 7.27 0.12
N ALA A 11 -10.68 8.00 -0.87
CA ALA A 11 -10.38 7.48 -2.20
C ALA A 11 -9.33 6.35 -2.25
N LYS A 12 -8.60 6.12 -1.14
CA LYS A 12 -7.65 5.01 -1.01
C LYS A 12 -8.32 3.62 -0.97
N GLY A 13 -9.66 3.56 -0.89
CA GLY A 13 -10.41 2.31 -0.78
C GLY A 13 -10.22 1.31 -1.92
N ALA A 14 -9.76 1.75 -3.11
CA ALA A 14 -9.36 0.86 -4.20
C ALA A 14 -8.33 -0.20 -3.75
N TYR A 15 -7.42 0.18 -2.85
CA TYR A 15 -6.42 -0.72 -2.28
C TYR A 15 -7.06 -1.91 -1.54
N HIS A 16 -8.18 -1.69 -0.81
CA HIS A 16 -8.90 -2.76 -0.12
C HIS A 16 -9.39 -3.84 -1.08
N ILE A 17 -9.90 -3.44 -2.25
CA ILE A 17 -10.48 -4.37 -3.21
C ILE A 17 -9.38 -5.17 -3.91
N GLY A 18 -8.23 -4.54 -4.18
CA GLY A 18 -7.03 -5.25 -4.60
C GLY A 18 -6.61 -6.30 -3.57
N ALA A 19 -6.47 -5.91 -2.30
CA ALA A 19 -6.11 -6.83 -1.22
C ALA A 19 -7.11 -7.98 -1.07
N TYR A 20 -8.41 -7.69 -1.17
CA TYR A 20 -9.45 -8.70 -1.10
C TYR A 20 -9.39 -9.70 -2.26
N LYS A 21 -9.00 -9.26 -3.46
CA LYS A 21 -8.75 -10.16 -4.59
C LYS A 21 -7.69 -11.22 -4.23
N ALA A 22 -6.59 -10.82 -3.60
CA ALA A 22 -5.56 -11.76 -3.15
C ALA A 22 -6.11 -12.74 -2.10
N ILE A 23 -6.88 -12.24 -1.12
CA ILE A 23 -7.53 -13.07 -0.09
C ILE A 23 -8.43 -14.14 -0.73
N LEU A 24 -9.23 -13.75 -1.74
CA LEU A 24 -10.10 -14.68 -2.48
C LEU A 24 -9.31 -15.74 -3.24
N GLU A 25 -8.25 -15.35 -3.95
CA GLU A 25 -7.43 -16.28 -4.74
C GLU A 25 -6.62 -17.25 -3.87
N GLU A 26 -6.23 -16.84 -2.66
CA GLU A 26 -5.62 -17.72 -1.65
C GLU A 26 -6.64 -18.64 -0.96
N GLY A 27 -7.93 -18.55 -1.31
CA GLY A 27 -8.98 -19.40 -0.75
C GLY A 27 -9.27 -19.12 0.72
N ILE A 28 -8.98 -17.91 1.21
CA ILE A 28 -9.17 -17.54 2.62
C ILE A 28 -10.61 -17.12 2.86
N GLU A 29 -11.31 -17.87 3.70
CA GLU A 29 -12.70 -17.56 4.07
C GLU A 29 -12.81 -16.45 5.10
N ILE A 30 -13.54 -15.39 4.75
CA ILE A 30 -13.87 -14.28 5.64
C ILE A 30 -15.22 -14.53 6.32
N GLY A 31 -15.19 -14.65 7.65
CA GLY A 31 -16.37 -14.84 8.48
C GLY A 31 -16.99 -13.53 8.94
N GLY A 32 -16.21 -12.45 9.02
CA GLY A 32 -16.69 -11.16 9.48
C GLY A 32 -15.86 -10.01 8.95
N VAL A 33 -16.49 -8.85 8.79
CA VAL A 33 -15.84 -7.62 8.29
C VAL A 33 -16.14 -6.45 9.24
N ALA A 34 -15.11 -5.70 9.60
CA ALA A 34 -15.27 -4.44 10.31
C ALA A 34 -14.59 -3.32 9.52
N GLY A 35 -15.26 -2.18 9.39
CA GLY A 35 -14.76 -1.10 8.57
C GLY A 35 -15.10 0.29 9.11
N THR A 36 -14.30 1.27 8.73
CA THR A 36 -14.55 2.69 9.01
C THR A 36 -14.48 3.49 7.73
N SER A 37 -15.37 4.46 7.54
CA SER A 37 -15.40 5.28 6.32
C SER A 37 -15.52 4.42 5.07
N VAL A 38 -14.67 4.64 4.06
CA VAL A 38 -14.57 3.78 2.87
C VAL A 38 -14.36 2.30 3.19
N GLY A 39 -13.72 1.96 4.33
CA GLY A 39 -13.61 0.59 4.79
C GLY A 39 -14.96 -0.03 5.15
N ALA A 40 -15.87 0.75 5.74
CA ALA A 40 -17.26 0.31 5.98
C ALA A 40 -18.03 0.16 4.67
N LEU A 41 -17.87 1.10 3.72
CA LEU A 41 -18.54 1.06 2.42
C LEU A 41 -18.13 -0.18 1.61
N ASN A 42 -16.82 -0.39 1.45
CA ASN A 42 -16.30 -1.58 0.78
C ASN A 42 -16.68 -2.84 1.56
N GLY A 43 -16.56 -2.83 2.89
CA GLY A 43 -16.93 -3.96 3.74
C GLY A 43 -18.37 -4.43 3.52
N ALA A 44 -19.32 -3.50 3.40
CA ALA A 44 -20.71 -3.83 3.11
C ALA A 44 -20.87 -4.57 1.76
N ILE A 45 -20.20 -4.09 0.70
CA ILE A 45 -20.23 -4.74 -0.63
C ILE A 45 -19.58 -6.14 -0.59
N LEU A 46 -18.50 -6.30 0.19
CA LEU A 46 -17.82 -7.59 0.35
C LEU A 46 -18.66 -8.59 1.15
N VAL A 47 -19.34 -8.13 2.20
CA VAL A 47 -20.21 -8.98 3.04
C VAL A 47 -21.37 -9.57 2.23
N GLN A 48 -22.00 -8.78 1.36
CA GLN A 48 -23.06 -9.27 0.45
C GLN A 48 -22.55 -10.17 -0.70
N GLY A 49 -21.23 -10.36 -0.81
CA GLY A 49 -20.61 -11.27 -1.79
C GLY A 49 -20.45 -10.70 -3.20
N ASP A 50 -20.55 -9.38 -3.38
CA ASP A 50 -20.51 -8.73 -4.70
C ASP A 50 -19.11 -8.14 -5.01
N TYR A 51 -18.03 -8.93 -4.84
CA TYR A 51 -16.65 -8.49 -5.08
C TYR A 51 -16.44 -7.87 -6.48
N GLU A 52 -16.96 -8.52 -7.54
CA GLU A 52 -16.79 -8.03 -8.91
C GLU A 52 -17.41 -6.65 -9.12
N LYS A 53 -18.54 -6.36 -8.46
CA LYS A 53 -19.14 -5.01 -8.49
C LYS A 53 -18.23 -4.00 -7.80
N ALA A 54 -17.61 -4.37 -6.68
CA ALA A 54 -16.65 -3.50 -6.00
C ALA A 54 -15.45 -3.21 -6.90
N TYR A 55 -14.91 -4.23 -7.58
CA TYR A 55 -13.77 -4.07 -8.49
C TYR A 55 -14.13 -3.13 -9.65
N GLU A 56 -15.25 -3.36 -10.34
CA GLU A 56 -15.72 -2.53 -11.44
C GLU A 56 -16.00 -1.08 -11.02
N LEU A 57 -16.54 -0.88 -9.81
CA LEU A 57 -16.75 0.46 -9.26
C LEU A 57 -15.43 1.22 -9.13
N TRP A 58 -14.43 0.62 -8.49
CA TRP A 58 -13.14 1.26 -8.26
C TRP A 58 -12.32 1.43 -9.54
N TYR A 59 -12.41 0.46 -10.47
CA TYR A 59 -11.73 0.53 -11.76
C TYR A 59 -12.23 1.70 -12.63
N ASN A 60 -13.50 2.06 -12.45
CA ASN A 60 -14.20 3.12 -13.18
C ASN A 60 -14.63 4.28 -12.26
N ILE A 61 -13.94 4.49 -11.13
CA ILE A 61 -14.27 5.56 -10.21
C ILE A 61 -13.97 6.92 -10.85
N SER A 62 -14.75 7.92 -10.48
CA SER A 62 -14.51 9.31 -10.83
C SER A 62 -15.03 10.20 -9.72
N TYR A 63 -14.55 11.45 -9.70
CA TYR A 63 -15.07 12.47 -8.79
C TYR A 63 -16.59 12.63 -8.90
N SER A 64 -17.15 12.67 -10.11
CA SER A 64 -18.60 12.84 -10.34
C SER A 64 -19.47 11.71 -9.80
N LYS A 65 -18.91 10.52 -9.58
CA LYS A 65 -19.62 9.40 -8.91
C LYS A 65 -19.75 9.60 -7.41
N VAL A 66 -18.93 10.45 -6.80
CA VAL A 66 -18.88 10.64 -5.34
C VAL A 66 -19.39 12.03 -4.94
N ILE A 67 -18.95 13.07 -5.66
CA ILE A 67 -19.26 14.47 -5.38
C ILE A 67 -19.89 15.14 -6.61
N ASN A 68 -20.92 15.93 -6.38
CA ASN A 68 -21.56 16.74 -7.41
C ASN A 68 -20.76 18.02 -7.61
N VAL A 69 -19.80 17.99 -8.54
CA VAL A 69 -18.90 19.11 -8.86
C VAL A 69 -18.84 19.34 -10.37
N HIS A 70 -18.68 20.60 -10.78
CA HIS A 70 -18.51 20.97 -12.18
C HIS A 70 -17.10 20.63 -12.69
N ASP A 71 -16.99 20.27 -13.97
CA ASP A 71 -15.78 19.74 -14.61
C ASP A 71 -14.54 20.66 -14.48
N GLU A 72 -14.72 21.98 -14.45
CA GLU A 72 -13.63 22.96 -14.26
C GLU A 72 -12.89 22.79 -12.91
N TYR A 73 -13.58 22.29 -11.87
CA TYR A 73 -12.96 21.98 -10.58
C TYR A 73 -12.20 20.66 -10.60
N ILE A 74 -12.64 19.70 -11.43
CA ILE A 74 -11.98 18.40 -11.61
C ILE A 74 -10.62 18.58 -12.27
N GLU A 75 -10.50 19.46 -13.25
CA GLU A 75 -9.21 19.76 -13.90
C GLU A 75 -8.19 20.32 -12.89
N ARG A 76 -8.61 21.22 -11.99
CA ARG A 76 -7.74 21.74 -10.92
C ARG A 76 -7.32 20.69 -9.89
N LEU A 77 -8.19 19.70 -9.63
CA LEU A 77 -7.89 18.56 -8.75
C LEU A 77 -6.84 17.61 -9.40
N LYS A 78 -6.96 17.36 -10.70
CA LYS A 78 -6.07 16.49 -11.48
C LYS A 78 -4.64 17.03 -11.62
N GLU A 79 -4.44 18.34 -11.64
CA GLU A 79 -3.09 18.93 -11.73
C GLU A 79 -2.27 18.81 -10.44
N GLY A 80 -2.78 18.18 -9.38
CA GLY A 80 -2.07 18.00 -8.10
C GLY A 80 -1.91 19.29 -7.28
N LYS A 81 -2.35 20.44 -7.82
CA LYS A 81 -2.34 21.80 -7.24
C LYS A 81 -3.45 22.00 -6.20
N PHE A 82 -3.61 21.04 -5.29
CA PHE A 82 -4.46 21.20 -4.12
C PHE A 82 -3.63 21.02 -2.86
N SER A 83 -3.15 22.13 -2.32
CA SER A 83 -2.58 22.22 -0.99
C SER A 83 -3.69 22.36 0.07
N LYS A 84 -3.30 22.34 1.35
CA LYS A 84 -4.22 22.65 2.46
C LYS A 84 -4.80 24.06 2.30
N GLU A 85 -4.04 24.97 1.68
CA GLU A 85 -4.48 26.32 1.35
C GLU A 85 -5.52 26.35 0.21
N ASP A 86 -5.48 25.43 -0.76
CA ASP A 86 -6.50 25.36 -1.83
C ASP A 86 -7.85 24.82 -1.34
N LEU A 87 -7.84 23.91 -0.38
CA LEU A 87 -9.06 23.48 0.33
C LEU A 87 -9.64 24.62 1.16
N ILE A 88 -8.78 25.42 1.80
CA ILE A 88 -9.20 26.65 2.50
C ILE A 88 -9.72 27.66 1.48
N LEU A 89 -9.10 27.83 0.31
CA LEU A 89 -9.55 28.76 -0.74
C LEU A 89 -10.88 28.33 -1.36
N LEU A 90 -11.11 27.03 -1.53
CA LEU A 90 -12.40 26.47 -1.93
C LEU A 90 -13.44 26.76 -0.84
N ALA A 91 -13.11 26.52 0.43
CA ALA A 91 -13.94 26.85 1.57
C ALA A 91 -14.18 28.37 1.72
N GLU A 92 -13.23 29.23 1.32
CA GLU A 92 -13.32 30.69 1.38
C GLU A 92 -14.09 31.29 0.20
N LYS A 93 -14.03 30.70 -0.99
CA LYS A 93 -14.95 31.04 -2.08
C LYS A 93 -16.38 30.55 -1.78
N ILE A 94 -16.51 29.46 -1.03
CA ILE A 94 -17.77 29.06 -0.39
C ILE A 94 -18.18 30.07 0.71
N LYS A 95 -17.23 30.69 1.45
CA LYS A 95 -17.54 31.73 2.47
C LYS A 95 -18.21 32.98 1.89
N GLY A 96 -18.19 33.23 0.58
CA GLY A 96 -19.04 34.24 -0.05
C GLY A 96 -20.55 33.97 0.09
N VAL A 97 -20.91 32.76 0.53
CA VAL A 97 -22.28 32.33 0.83
C VAL A 97 -22.30 31.66 2.22
N PHE A 98 -22.52 32.48 3.25
CA PHE A 98 -22.51 32.06 4.64
C PHE A 98 -23.39 30.81 4.93
N SER A 99 -22.75 29.76 5.47
CA SER A 99 -23.24 28.77 6.45
C SER A 99 -23.86 27.41 6.06
N GLU A 100 -24.10 27.04 4.78
CA GLU A 100 -24.75 25.74 4.45
C GLU A 100 -24.23 24.97 3.21
N LYS A 101 -23.10 25.37 2.60
CA LYS A 101 -22.66 24.83 1.29
C LYS A 101 -21.35 24.03 1.33
N GLY A 102 -21.32 22.92 2.05
CA GLY A 102 -20.23 21.92 1.88
C GLY A 102 -20.37 21.17 0.55
N LEU A 103 -19.45 20.22 0.27
CA LEU A 103 -19.56 19.42 -0.96
C LEU A 103 -20.85 18.59 -0.94
N ASP A 104 -21.57 18.61 -2.07
CA ASP A 104 -22.78 17.81 -2.26
C ASP A 104 -22.40 16.38 -2.64
N ILE A 105 -22.75 15.44 -1.76
CA ILE A 105 -22.45 14.01 -1.87
C ILE A 105 -23.68 13.19 -2.28
N THR A 106 -24.70 13.83 -2.86
CA THR A 106 -25.84 13.14 -3.46
C THR A 106 -25.42 12.00 -4.40
N PRO A 107 -24.36 12.14 -5.24
CA PRO A 107 -23.86 11.03 -6.04
C PRO A 107 -23.40 9.83 -5.21
N LEU A 108 -22.63 10.04 -4.13
CA LEU A 108 -22.24 8.97 -3.21
C LEU A 108 -23.46 8.29 -2.58
N LYS A 109 -24.47 9.05 -2.16
CA LYS A 109 -25.70 8.47 -1.60
C LYS A 109 -26.42 7.58 -2.62
N ASN A 110 -26.54 8.04 -3.86
CA ASN A 110 -27.15 7.26 -4.94
C ASN A 110 -26.34 6.00 -5.26
N LEU A 111 -25.01 6.12 -5.26
CA LEU A 111 -24.11 5.00 -5.45
C LEU A 111 -24.31 3.93 -4.36
N LEU A 112 -24.46 4.32 -3.09
CA LEU A 112 -24.76 3.34 -2.03
C LEU A 112 -26.12 2.69 -2.22
N MET A 113 -27.14 3.41 -2.67
CA MET A 113 -28.45 2.81 -2.98
C MET A 113 -28.40 1.81 -4.14
N GLU A 114 -27.50 2.00 -5.09
CA GLU A 114 -27.31 1.09 -6.23
C GLU A 114 -26.51 -0.16 -5.85
N PHE A 115 -25.46 0.01 -5.03
CA PHE A 115 -24.50 -1.07 -4.75
C PHE A 115 -24.81 -1.88 -3.49
N ILE A 116 -25.54 -1.31 -2.51
CA ILE A 116 -25.78 -1.97 -1.22
C ILE A 116 -27.15 -2.66 -1.20
N ASP A 117 -27.13 -3.96 -0.94
CA ASP A 117 -28.32 -4.78 -0.70
C ASP A 117 -28.33 -5.22 0.77
N GLU A 118 -29.07 -4.47 1.60
CA GLU A 118 -29.14 -4.72 3.04
C GLU A 118 -29.66 -6.14 3.37
N HIS A 119 -30.59 -6.67 2.57
CA HIS A 119 -31.11 -8.02 2.77
C HIS A 119 -30.02 -9.07 2.55
N LYS A 120 -29.21 -8.94 1.49
CA LYS A 120 -28.05 -9.84 1.30
C LYS A 120 -27.04 -9.74 2.43
N ILE A 121 -26.76 -8.53 2.92
CA ILE A 121 -25.81 -8.32 4.03
C ILE A 121 -26.29 -9.04 5.29
N ARG A 122 -27.55 -8.82 5.68
CA ARG A 122 -28.16 -9.44 6.87
C ARG A 122 -28.23 -10.97 6.78
N ASN A 123 -28.43 -11.51 5.57
CA ASN A 123 -28.53 -12.96 5.34
C ASN A 123 -27.21 -13.61 4.90
N SER A 124 -26.10 -12.87 4.90
CA SER A 124 -24.79 -13.35 4.43
C SER A 124 -24.17 -14.41 5.35
N GLY A 125 -24.64 -14.50 6.59
CA GLY A 125 -24.03 -15.32 7.65
C GLY A 125 -22.71 -14.76 8.18
N LYS A 126 -22.30 -13.55 7.75
CA LYS A 126 -21.07 -12.90 8.19
C LYS A 126 -21.33 -11.80 9.20
N ASP A 127 -20.43 -11.62 10.16
CA ASP A 127 -20.46 -10.45 11.05
C ASP A 127 -20.12 -9.19 10.26
N PHE A 128 -20.80 -8.07 10.55
CA PHE A 128 -20.49 -6.79 9.96
C PHE A 128 -20.55 -5.67 10.99
N GLY A 129 -19.44 -4.93 11.13
CA GLY A 129 -19.29 -3.84 12.08
C GLY A 129 -18.84 -2.53 11.41
N ILE A 130 -19.39 -1.41 11.87
CA ILE A 130 -19.07 -0.07 11.36
C ILE A 130 -18.77 0.90 12.50
N VAL A 131 -17.98 1.93 12.21
CA VAL A 131 -17.69 3.02 13.14
C VAL A 131 -18.15 4.36 12.58
N THR A 132 -18.83 5.17 13.40
CA THR A 132 -19.15 6.58 13.13
C THR A 132 -19.08 7.39 14.42
N VAL A 133 -19.18 8.71 14.34
CA VAL A 133 -19.24 9.60 15.50
C VAL A 133 -20.51 10.43 15.44
N SER A 134 -21.36 10.34 16.46
CA SER A 134 -22.51 11.24 16.60
C SER A 134 -22.05 12.58 17.17
N LEU A 135 -22.18 13.64 16.37
CA LEU A 135 -21.92 15.00 16.85
C LEU A 135 -23.05 15.52 17.72
N SER A 136 -24.30 15.13 17.42
CA SER A 136 -25.46 15.55 18.22
C SER A 136 -25.38 15.02 19.66
N ASP A 137 -24.89 13.78 19.81
CA ASP A 137 -24.76 13.13 21.13
C ASP A 137 -23.34 13.21 21.71
N LEU A 138 -22.38 13.79 20.97
CA LEU A 138 -20.95 13.87 21.30
C LEU A 138 -20.33 12.52 21.71
N LYS A 139 -20.70 11.44 21.01
CA LYS A 139 -20.24 10.08 21.32
C LYS A 139 -19.86 9.29 20.07
N PRO A 140 -18.84 8.42 20.15
CA PRO A 140 -18.59 7.45 19.10
C PRO A 140 -19.70 6.39 19.08
N LEU A 141 -19.93 5.81 17.90
CA LEU A 141 -20.78 4.66 17.69
C LEU A 141 -19.97 3.58 16.99
N GLU A 142 -19.83 2.46 17.69
CA GLU A 142 -19.34 1.18 17.19
C GLU A 142 -20.59 0.30 17.13
N VAL A 143 -21.10 0.00 15.92
CA VAL A 143 -22.38 -0.71 15.75
C VAL A 143 -22.23 -1.90 14.82
N TYR A 144 -22.94 -2.97 15.12
CA TYR A 144 -23.03 -4.15 14.26
C TYR A 144 -24.30 -4.10 13.40
N ILE A 145 -24.36 -4.91 12.36
CA ILE A 145 -25.52 -4.99 11.47
C ILE A 145 -26.83 -5.30 12.22
N GLU A 146 -26.78 -6.12 13.27
CA GLU A 146 -27.93 -6.43 14.14
C GLU A 146 -28.41 -5.25 15.00
N ASP A 147 -27.54 -4.26 15.27
CA ASP A 147 -27.89 -3.06 16.02
C ASP A 147 -28.55 -1.99 15.14
N ILE A 148 -28.37 -2.10 13.82
CA ILE A 148 -28.90 -1.15 12.83
C ILE A 148 -30.36 -1.52 12.52
N PRO A 149 -31.33 -0.61 12.65
CA PRO A 149 -32.72 -0.89 12.25
C PRO A 149 -32.83 -1.27 10.78
N GLU A 150 -33.77 -2.17 10.45
CA GLU A 150 -33.96 -2.61 9.08
C GLU A 150 -34.35 -1.44 8.15
N GLY A 151 -33.71 -1.38 6.98
CA GLY A 151 -33.88 -0.30 5.99
C GLY A 151 -33.06 0.95 6.29
N LYS A 152 -32.22 0.94 7.33
CA LYS A 152 -31.39 2.09 7.73
C LYS A 152 -29.91 1.93 7.42
N LEU A 153 -29.45 0.79 6.87
CA LEU A 153 -28.02 0.54 6.69
C LEU A 153 -27.30 1.62 5.87
N ILE A 154 -27.92 2.10 4.80
CA ILE A 154 -27.32 3.14 3.94
C ILE A 154 -27.11 4.44 4.73
N GLU A 155 -28.01 4.83 5.63
CA GLU A 155 -27.85 6.03 6.48
C GLU A 155 -26.63 5.88 7.40
N TYR A 156 -26.44 4.69 7.97
CA TYR A 156 -25.30 4.38 8.83
C TYR A 156 -23.97 4.32 8.07
N LEU A 157 -23.97 3.74 6.87
CA LEU A 157 -22.81 3.75 5.97
C LEU A 157 -22.43 5.17 5.55
N MET A 158 -23.41 5.99 5.18
CA MET A 158 -23.21 7.42 4.89
C MET A 158 -22.62 8.16 6.10
N ALA A 159 -23.14 7.91 7.30
CA ALA A 159 -22.62 8.50 8.53
C ALA A 159 -21.16 8.08 8.81
N SER A 160 -20.81 6.82 8.54
CA SER A 160 -19.44 6.32 8.73
C SER A 160 -18.42 6.98 7.81
N ALA A 161 -18.83 7.41 6.61
CA ALA A 161 -17.96 8.06 5.62
C ALA A 161 -18.15 9.59 5.53
N TYR A 162 -18.82 10.20 6.52
CA TYR A 162 -19.21 11.60 6.44
C TYR A 162 -18.08 12.57 6.83
N LEU A 163 -17.33 13.02 5.83
CA LEU A 163 -16.19 13.92 6.05
C LEU A 163 -16.63 15.33 6.48
N PRO A 164 -15.86 16.03 7.34
CA PRO A 164 -16.19 17.40 7.78
C PRO A 164 -16.34 18.45 6.66
N ILE A 165 -15.81 18.18 5.47
CA ILE A 165 -15.89 19.07 4.29
C ILE A 165 -17.23 18.96 3.54
N PHE A 166 -18.01 17.91 3.81
CA PHE A 166 -19.31 17.72 3.17
C PHE A 166 -20.34 18.69 3.73
N LYS A 167 -21.41 18.90 2.95
CA LYS A 167 -22.57 19.67 3.42
C LYS A 167 -23.04 19.07 4.75
N ARG A 168 -23.49 19.86 5.73
CA ARG A 168 -23.99 19.30 6.99
C ARG A 168 -25.42 18.80 6.82
N GLU A 169 -25.65 17.52 7.04
CA GLU A 169 -26.99 16.92 7.02
C GLU A 169 -27.28 16.10 8.27
N ARG A 170 -28.58 15.94 8.55
CA ARG A 170 -29.10 15.10 9.64
C ARG A 170 -29.41 13.72 9.07
N ILE A 171 -28.50 12.78 9.25
CA ILE A 171 -28.46 11.53 8.49
C ILE A 171 -29.33 10.46 9.14
N ILE A 172 -29.09 10.16 10.42
CA ILE A 172 -29.80 9.09 11.16
C ILE A 172 -30.68 9.76 12.21
N ASP A 173 -31.98 9.53 12.14
CA ASP A 173 -33.00 9.99 13.09
C ASP A 173 -32.91 11.49 13.44
N GLY A 174 -32.59 12.32 12.44
CA GLY A 174 -32.48 13.76 12.64
C GLY A 174 -31.19 14.23 13.33
N LYS A 175 -30.20 13.35 13.54
CA LYS A 175 -28.91 13.67 14.17
C LYS A 175 -27.79 13.84 13.15
N ILE A 176 -26.77 14.60 13.55
CA ILE A 176 -25.59 14.88 12.75
C ILE A 176 -24.48 13.90 13.13
N TYR A 177 -23.84 13.33 12.12
CA TYR A 177 -22.74 12.38 12.27
C TYR A 177 -21.51 12.83 11.50
N LEU A 178 -20.36 12.29 11.88
CA LEU A 178 -19.10 12.41 11.17
C LEU A 178 -18.45 11.04 11.00
N ASP A 179 -17.49 11.04 10.10
CA ASP A 179 -16.62 9.91 9.80
C ASP A 179 -16.04 9.27 11.08
N GLY A 180 -16.11 7.95 11.15
CA GLY A 180 -15.62 7.16 12.28
C GLY A 180 -14.10 7.24 12.47
N ALA A 181 -13.35 7.64 11.44
CA ALA A 181 -11.90 7.80 11.47
C ALA A 181 -11.45 8.80 12.55
N LEU A 182 -12.33 9.73 12.98
CA LEU A 182 -12.06 10.65 14.09
C LEU A 182 -11.94 9.95 15.44
N TYR A 183 -12.44 8.72 15.56
CA TYR A 183 -12.40 7.93 16.79
C TYR A 183 -11.59 6.65 16.64
N ASN A 184 -11.92 5.82 15.65
CA ASN A 184 -11.30 4.51 15.46
C ASN A 184 -11.27 4.14 13.97
N ASN A 185 -10.17 4.45 13.30
CA ASN A 185 -9.98 4.29 11.87
C ASN A 185 -9.70 2.85 11.43
N LEU A 186 -9.20 2.02 12.35
CA LEU A 186 -8.92 0.59 12.13
C LEU A 186 -9.64 -0.21 13.24
N PRO A 187 -10.92 -0.56 13.05
CA PRO A 187 -11.79 -1.03 14.12
C PRO A 187 -11.59 -2.52 14.46
N VAL A 188 -10.36 -2.89 14.82
CA VAL A 188 -9.98 -4.28 15.12
C VAL A 188 -10.78 -4.86 16.28
N ASN A 189 -11.09 -4.02 17.29
CA ASN A 189 -11.84 -4.46 18.46
C ASN A 189 -13.21 -5.04 18.11
N LEU A 190 -13.88 -4.58 17.05
CA LEU A 190 -15.22 -5.09 16.71
C LEU A 190 -15.19 -6.59 16.37
N LEU A 191 -14.14 -7.06 15.71
CA LEU A 191 -14.01 -8.48 15.41
C LEU A 191 -13.44 -9.26 16.60
N ILE A 192 -12.58 -8.66 17.41
CA ILE A 192 -12.12 -9.29 18.66
C ILE A 192 -13.30 -9.54 19.60
N ASP A 193 -14.21 -8.57 19.74
CA ASP A 193 -15.39 -8.66 20.59
C ASP A 193 -16.38 -9.73 20.10
N LYS A 194 -16.37 -10.02 18.79
CA LYS A 194 -17.10 -11.14 18.15
C LYS A 194 -16.37 -12.49 18.26
N GLY A 195 -15.18 -12.53 18.86
CA GLY A 195 -14.42 -13.75 19.12
C GLY A 195 -13.45 -14.18 18.01
N TYR A 196 -13.19 -13.32 17.01
CA TYR A 196 -12.21 -13.63 15.97
C TYR A 196 -10.78 -13.61 16.54
N LYS A 197 -10.02 -14.66 16.25
CA LYS A 197 -8.61 -14.80 16.64
C LYS A 197 -7.65 -14.63 15.47
N ASP A 198 -8.10 -14.99 14.28
CA ASP A 198 -7.36 -14.85 13.03
C ASP A 198 -7.89 -13.61 12.29
N LEU A 199 -7.04 -12.60 12.11
CA LEU A 199 -7.43 -11.29 11.59
C LEU A 199 -6.55 -10.88 10.42
N ILE A 200 -7.18 -10.34 9.38
CA ILE A 200 -6.49 -9.67 8.28
C ILE A 200 -6.79 -8.17 8.40
N LEU A 201 -5.74 -7.37 8.55
CA LEU A 201 -5.81 -5.93 8.71
C LEU A 201 -5.34 -5.27 7.41
N VAL A 202 -6.26 -4.64 6.67
CA VAL A 202 -5.90 -3.89 5.47
C VAL A 202 -5.79 -2.42 5.82
N ARG A 203 -4.56 -1.91 5.70
CA ARG A 203 -4.22 -0.53 6.04
C ARG A 203 -4.18 0.34 4.79
N THR A 204 -4.55 1.59 4.95
CA THR A 204 -4.39 2.65 3.94
C THR A 204 -3.53 3.80 4.43
N HIS A 205 -3.13 3.75 5.71
CA HIS A 205 -2.47 4.86 6.41
C HIS A 205 -3.27 6.17 6.21
N GLY A 206 -4.59 6.05 6.30
CA GLY A 206 -5.51 7.17 6.26
C GLY A 206 -5.35 8.08 7.48
N ILE A 207 -5.77 9.34 7.33
CA ILE A 207 -5.80 10.29 8.44
C ILE A 207 -6.91 9.86 9.40
N GLY A 208 -6.57 9.61 10.65
CA GLY A 208 -7.54 9.23 11.67
C GLY A 208 -6.87 8.78 12.96
N ASN A 209 -7.70 8.58 13.99
CA ASN A 209 -7.28 8.01 15.26
C ASN A 209 -7.44 6.50 15.21
N ILE A 210 -6.45 5.74 15.65
CA ILE A 210 -6.56 4.29 15.80
C ILE A 210 -6.65 3.99 17.29
N LYS A 211 -7.74 3.33 17.69
CA LYS A 211 -7.92 2.86 19.07
C LYS A 211 -6.86 1.79 19.35
N LYS A 212 -6.13 1.94 20.45
CA LYS A 212 -5.14 0.93 20.87
C LYS A 212 -5.87 -0.29 21.41
N VAL A 213 -5.64 -1.45 20.79
CA VAL A 213 -6.21 -2.73 21.20
C VAL A 213 -5.06 -3.72 21.39
N PRO A 214 -5.01 -4.48 22.50
CA PRO A 214 -4.02 -5.54 22.67
C PRO A 214 -4.22 -6.60 21.59
N LEU A 215 -3.16 -6.93 20.85
CA LEU A 215 -3.17 -7.98 19.83
C LEU A 215 -2.48 -9.27 20.31
N GLU A 216 -2.13 -9.32 21.59
CA GLU A 216 -1.45 -10.46 22.21
C GLU A 216 -2.32 -11.72 22.13
N GLY A 217 -1.77 -12.78 21.54
CA GLY A 217 -2.49 -14.05 21.34
C GLY A 217 -3.43 -14.09 20.12
N LEU A 218 -3.42 -13.05 19.28
CA LEU A 218 -4.13 -13.04 18.00
C LEU A 218 -3.16 -13.36 16.86
N ASN A 219 -3.68 -14.04 15.83
CA ASN A 219 -2.96 -14.27 14.58
C ASN A 219 -3.33 -13.17 13.61
N THR A 220 -2.46 -12.17 13.43
CA THR A 220 -2.74 -11.02 12.57
C THR A 220 -1.87 -11.02 11.32
N ILE A 221 -2.49 -10.93 10.15
CA ILE A 221 -1.82 -10.62 8.89
C ILE A 221 -2.12 -9.16 8.55
N THR A 222 -1.10 -8.33 8.36
CA THR A 222 -1.27 -6.92 7.98
C THR A 222 -0.90 -6.74 6.51
N ILE A 223 -1.87 -6.28 5.71
CA ILE A 223 -1.66 -5.84 4.34
C ILE A 223 -1.59 -4.31 4.38
N ALA A 224 -0.41 -3.75 4.10
CA ALA A 224 -0.19 -2.32 4.18
C ALA A 224 0.71 -1.84 3.04
N PRO A 225 0.44 -0.67 2.46
CA PRO A 225 1.22 -0.14 1.36
C PRO A 225 2.54 0.43 1.86
N ASN A 226 3.62 0.15 1.14
CA ASN A 226 4.93 0.78 1.34
C ASN A 226 5.08 2.13 0.60
N GLU A 227 4.08 2.52 -0.18
CA GLU A 227 4.06 3.75 -0.96
C GLU A 227 2.77 4.54 -0.76
N ASP A 228 2.78 5.81 -1.20
CA ASP A 228 1.61 6.67 -1.09
C ASP A 228 0.48 6.21 -2.04
N LEU A 229 -0.70 5.98 -1.45
CA LEU A 229 -1.94 5.64 -2.15
C LEU A 229 -2.64 6.87 -2.76
N GLY A 230 -2.11 8.08 -2.55
CA GLY A 230 -2.72 9.32 -2.98
C GLY A 230 -3.53 10.02 -1.88
N LYS A 231 -4.21 11.10 -2.24
CA LYS A 231 -4.92 11.96 -1.27
C LYS A 231 -6.29 11.37 -0.90
N LEU A 232 -6.83 11.81 0.25
CA LEU A 232 -8.13 11.38 0.77
C LEU A 232 -9.30 11.52 -0.23
N LEU A 233 -9.27 12.54 -1.09
CA LEU A 233 -10.31 12.85 -2.07
C LEU A 233 -9.83 12.67 -3.51
N ASP A 234 -8.74 11.93 -3.74
CA ASP A 234 -8.23 11.69 -5.10
C ASP A 234 -8.98 10.55 -5.79
N PHE A 235 -10.14 10.87 -6.37
CA PHE A 235 -10.97 9.91 -7.11
C PHE A 235 -10.58 9.82 -8.59
N ASP A 236 -9.31 10.00 -8.92
CA ASP A 236 -8.79 9.75 -10.26
C ASP A 236 -8.75 8.23 -10.56
N CYS A 237 -9.16 7.85 -11.76
CA CYS A 237 -9.28 6.44 -12.13
C CYS A 237 -7.92 5.75 -12.29
N ASP A 238 -6.86 6.46 -12.72
CA ASP A 238 -5.55 5.87 -12.89
C ASP A 238 -4.89 5.64 -11.53
N THR A 239 -5.04 6.58 -10.58
CA THR A 239 -4.66 6.36 -9.17
C THR A 239 -5.42 5.15 -8.58
N ALA A 240 -6.73 5.06 -8.79
CA ALA A 240 -7.53 3.94 -8.30
C ALA A 240 -7.10 2.59 -8.90
N ARG A 241 -6.84 2.53 -10.22
CA ARG A 241 -6.34 1.33 -10.90
C ARG A 241 -4.96 0.91 -10.40
N LYS A 242 -4.06 1.87 -10.19
CA LYS A 242 -2.77 1.62 -9.56
C LYS A 242 -2.96 1.00 -8.16
N ASN A 243 -3.85 1.57 -7.35
CA ASN A 243 -4.12 1.08 -5.98
C ASN A 243 -4.78 -0.30 -5.97
N LEU A 244 -5.65 -0.63 -6.94
CA LEU A 244 -6.17 -2.00 -7.13
C LEU A 244 -5.03 -2.99 -7.38
N LYS A 245 -4.13 -2.65 -8.31
CA LYS A 245 -2.96 -3.49 -8.62
C LYS A 245 -2.06 -3.62 -7.40
N LEU A 246 -1.73 -2.51 -6.73
CA LEU A 246 -0.89 -2.50 -5.54
C LEU A 246 -1.47 -3.34 -4.40
N GLY A 247 -2.75 -3.14 -4.07
CA GLY A 247 -3.42 -3.91 -3.02
C GLY A 247 -3.40 -5.41 -3.29
N TYR A 248 -3.55 -5.82 -4.55
CA TYR A 248 -3.47 -7.23 -4.94
C TYR A 248 -2.10 -7.83 -4.64
N TYR A 249 -1.02 -7.20 -5.12
CA TYR A 249 0.31 -7.77 -4.90
C TYR A 249 0.79 -7.64 -3.45
N ASP A 250 0.49 -6.54 -2.76
CA ASP A 250 0.74 -6.41 -1.31
C ASP A 250 -0.05 -7.45 -0.50
N GLY A 251 -1.27 -7.76 -0.95
CA GLY A 251 -2.07 -8.85 -0.40
C GLY A 251 -1.36 -10.19 -0.54
N LEU A 252 -0.94 -10.55 -1.76
CA LEU A 252 -0.18 -11.78 -1.99
C LEU A 252 1.12 -11.81 -1.19
N LYS A 253 1.80 -10.67 -1.06
CA LYS A 253 3.02 -10.52 -0.26
C LYS A 253 2.79 -10.88 1.20
N ALA A 254 1.80 -10.28 1.82
CA ALA A 254 1.50 -10.51 3.23
C ALA A 254 0.98 -11.94 3.48
N LEU A 255 0.16 -12.47 2.56
CA LEU A 255 -0.45 -13.79 2.69
C LEU A 255 0.55 -14.94 2.47
N ARG A 256 1.44 -14.79 1.48
CA ARG A 256 2.46 -15.81 1.14
C ARG A 256 3.80 -15.62 1.82
N GLY A 257 4.01 -14.47 2.48
CA GLY A 257 5.31 -14.12 3.08
C GLY A 257 6.39 -13.78 2.04
N LEU A 258 6.01 -13.13 0.93
CA LEU A 258 6.97 -12.73 -0.11
C LEU A 258 7.95 -11.67 0.41
N LYS A 259 9.16 -11.70 -0.14
CA LYS A 259 10.29 -10.83 0.17
C LYS A 259 10.36 -9.63 -0.77
N GLY A 260 11.23 -8.68 -0.43
CA GLY A 260 11.39 -7.39 -1.10
C GLY A 260 10.59 -6.28 -0.42
N ASP A 261 10.85 -5.03 -0.76
CA ASP A 261 10.11 -3.85 -0.32
C ASP A 261 9.06 -3.42 -1.36
N ASN A 262 9.47 -3.33 -2.63
CA ASN A 262 8.72 -2.81 -3.77
C ASN A 262 8.39 -3.89 -4.81
N TYR A 263 9.13 -5.01 -4.80
CA TYR A 263 8.94 -6.21 -5.59
C TYR A 263 8.36 -7.32 -4.74
N TYR A 264 7.89 -8.37 -5.42
CA TYR A 264 7.21 -9.52 -4.82
C TYR A 264 8.00 -10.78 -5.13
N ILE A 265 8.89 -11.15 -4.22
CA ILE A 265 9.88 -12.20 -4.46
C ILE A 265 9.59 -13.43 -3.59
N GLU A 266 9.51 -14.61 -4.19
CA GLU A 266 9.39 -15.88 -3.46
C GLU A 266 10.72 -16.20 -2.75
N GLY A 267 10.74 -15.99 -1.44
CA GLY A 267 11.90 -16.28 -0.61
C GLY A 267 12.01 -17.76 -0.28
N THR A 268 12.71 -18.53 -1.12
CA THR A 268 12.91 -19.98 -0.91
C THR A 268 14.09 -20.30 0.02
N LYS A 269 14.99 -19.33 0.24
CA LYS A 269 16.24 -19.46 1.00
C LYS A 269 16.09 -18.86 2.40
N LYS A 270 16.84 -19.40 3.38
CA LYS A 270 16.89 -18.90 4.77
C LYS A 270 18.13 -18.04 4.99
N GLU A 271 18.16 -17.25 6.06
CA GLU A 271 19.30 -16.37 6.41
C GLU A 271 20.68 -17.04 6.31
N ASP A 272 20.81 -18.27 6.82
CA ASP A 272 22.08 -19.02 6.79
C ASP A 272 22.63 -19.20 5.36
N TYR A 273 21.74 -19.37 4.36
CA TYR A 273 22.15 -19.46 2.97
C TYR A 273 22.86 -18.19 2.50
N PHE A 274 22.39 -17.00 2.91
CA PHE A 274 22.97 -15.73 2.50
C PHE A 274 24.31 -15.49 3.20
N VAL A 275 24.44 -15.91 4.46
CA VAL A 275 25.72 -15.91 5.19
C VAL A 275 26.73 -16.82 4.49
N ASP A 276 26.34 -18.05 4.19
CA ASP A 276 27.19 -19.04 3.49
C ASP A 276 27.56 -18.57 2.08
N TYR A 277 26.62 -17.96 1.37
CA TYR A 277 26.86 -17.36 0.06
C TYR A 277 27.97 -16.29 0.14
N LEU A 278 27.86 -15.34 1.07
CA LEU A 278 28.88 -14.30 1.29
C LEU A 278 30.22 -14.91 1.73
N TRP A 279 30.19 -15.92 2.61
CA TRP A 279 31.37 -16.65 3.03
C TRP A 279 32.04 -17.43 1.89
N SER A 280 31.27 -17.89 0.91
CA SER A 280 31.77 -18.66 -0.23
C SER A 280 32.39 -17.81 -1.34
N LEU A 281 32.22 -16.48 -1.31
CA LEU A 281 32.80 -15.58 -2.31
C LEU A 281 34.32 -15.76 -2.37
N ASP A 282 34.85 -15.90 -3.59
CA ASP A 282 36.29 -15.99 -3.84
C ASP A 282 37.00 -14.65 -3.58
N GLU A 283 38.32 -14.72 -3.42
CA GLU A 283 39.15 -13.56 -3.11
C GLU A 283 39.10 -12.51 -4.22
N ASP A 284 39.08 -12.92 -5.50
CA ASP A 284 39.05 -12.00 -6.64
C ASP A 284 37.80 -11.11 -6.63
N LYS A 285 36.62 -11.69 -6.37
CA LYS A 285 35.37 -10.92 -6.23
C LYS A 285 35.44 -9.92 -5.10
N VAL A 286 35.95 -10.35 -3.95
CA VAL A 286 36.03 -9.48 -2.77
C VAL A 286 37.01 -8.33 -3.02
N LEU A 287 38.15 -8.59 -3.68
CA LEU A 287 39.12 -7.56 -4.05
C LEU A 287 38.56 -6.58 -5.09
N LYS A 288 37.79 -7.04 -6.08
CA LYS A 288 37.07 -6.15 -7.02
C LYS A 288 36.10 -5.22 -6.29
N MET A 289 35.30 -5.76 -5.36
CA MET A 289 34.41 -4.92 -4.53
C MET A 289 35.20 -3.98 -3.61
N ALA A 290 36.33 -4.42 -3.05
CA ALA A 290 37.20 -3.56 -2.25
C ALA A 290 37.70 -2.36 -3.04
N GLU A 291 38.05 -2.55 -4.32
CA GLU A 291 38.44 -1.47 -5.23
C GLU A 291 37.30 -0.47 -5.48
N ILE A 292 36.08 -0.95 -5.76
CA ILE A 292 34.87 -0.11 -5.91
C ILE A 292 34.70 0.81 -4.70
N PHE A 293 34.87 0.26 -3.49
CA PHE A 293 34.70 0.98 -2.23
C PHE A 293 35.95 1.70 -1.71
N LYS A 294 37.06 1.64 -2.45
CA LYS A 294 38.37 2.21 -2.07
C LYS A 294 38.84 1.73 -0.69
N ILE A 295 38.68 0.43 -0.44
CA ILE A 295 39.15 -0.24 0.78
C ILE A 295 40.61 -0.64 0.58
N ASP A 296 41.40 -0.51 1.65
CA ASP A 296 42.82 -0.85 1.65
C ASP A 296 43.06 -2.32 1.29
N LYS A 297 43.98 -2.56 0.35
CA LYS A 297 44.33 -3.89 -0.16
C LYS A 297 45.11 -4.73 0.85
N ASP A 298 45.70 -4.10 1.86
CA ASP A 298 46.42 -4.80 2.93
C ASP A 298 45.47 -5.45 3.94
N ILE A 299 44.17 -5.12 3.91
CA ILE A 299 43.16 -5.75 4.77
C ILE A 299 42.86 -7.15 4.24
N PRO A 300 42.95 -8.22 5.08
CA PRO A 300 42.58 -9.57 4.66
C PRO A 300 41.17 -9.61 4.07
N TYR A 301 41.00 -10.24 2.90
CA TYR A 301 39.79 -10.10 2.10
C TYR A 301 38.49 -10.46 2.87
N ARG A 302 38.50 -11.49 3.74
CA ARG A 302 37.34 -11.81 4.59
C ARG A 302 36.98 -10.68 5.56
N ARG A 303 37.98 -10.01 6.16
CA ARG A 303 37.74 -8.83 7.01
C ARG A 303 37.24 -7.67 6.17
N ALA A 304 37.83 -7.45 4.98
CA ALA A 304 37.35 -6.43 4.04
C ALA A 304 35.86 -6.64 3.70
N LEU A 305 35.45 -7.87 3.45
CA LEU A 305 34.06 -8.23 3.15
C LEU A 305 33.09 -7.88 4.27
N PHE A 306 33.31 -8.46 5.47
CA PHE A 306 32.33 -8.38 6.56
C PHE A 306 32.40 -7.07 7.36
N GLU A 307 33.59 -6.48 7.54
CA GLU A 307 33.75 -5.28 8.36
C GLU A 307 33.60 -3.98 7.55
N PHE A 308 33.73 -4.02 6.22
CA PHE A 308 33.75 -2.80 5.39
C PHE A 308 32.82 -2.84 4.17
N ILE A 309 32.90 -3.86 3.31
CA ILE A 309 32.13 -3.93 2.06
C ILE A 309 30.64 -4.05 2.35
N ILE A 310 30.22 -5.08 3.10
CA ILE A 310 28.79 -5.29 3.39
C ILE A 310 28.18 -4.10 4.14
N PRO A 311 28.83 -3.52 5.18
CA PRO A 311 28.33 -2.29 5.81
C PRO A 311 28.17 -1.11 4.84
N LYS A 312 29.08 -0.95 3.86
CA LYS A 312 28.96 0.10 2.84
C LYS A 312 27.81 -0.18 1.86
N ILE A 313 27.63 -1.42 1.42
CA ILE A 313 26.47 -1.85 0.60
C ILE A 313 25.18 -1.54 1.35
N SER A 314 25.06 -2.02 2.59
CA SER A 314 23.93 -1.76 3.48
C SER A 314 23.62 -0.27 3.62
N ASN A 315 24.65 0.58 3.77
CA ASN A 315 24.46 2.03 3.87
C ASN A 315 23.94 2.66 2.56
N ILE A 316 24.51 2.27 1.41
CA ILE A 316 24.09 2.79 0.10
C ILE A 316 22.63 2.43 -0.19
N LEU A 317 22.24 1.20 0.17
CA LEU A 317 20.87 0.69 0.03
C LEU A 317 19.88 1.31 1.02
N GLY A 318 20.37 2.05 2.03
CA GLY A 318 19.55 2.72 3.04
C GLY A 318 18.97 1.78 4.09
N MET A 319 19.63 0.66 4.36
CA MET A 319 19.14 -0.38 5.28
C MET A 319 19.18 0.07 6.75
N ASP A 320 18.23 -0.43 7.54
CA ASP A 320 18.25 -0.30 9.00
C ASP A 320 19.41 -1.11 9.61
N LYS A 321 19.88 -0.70 10.79
CA LYS A 321 20.97 -1.40 11.51
C LYS A 321 20.64 -2.83 11.92
N LYS A 322 19.35 -3.20 11.93
CA LYS A 322 18.87 -4.56 12.23
C LYS A 322 18.69 -5.42 10.98
N ALA A 323 18.96 -4.88 9.80
CA ALA A 323 18.85 -5.63 8.55
C ALA A 323 19.73 -6.88 8.58
N THR A 324 19.14 -7.99 8.15
CA THR A 324 19.81 -9.28 7.96
C THR A 324 20.56 -9.32 6.63
N TYR A 325 21.38 -10.35 6.40
CA TYR A 325 22.05 -10.51 5.12
C TYR A 325 21.06 -10.87 4.01
N GLU A 326 19.99 -11.60 4.33
CA GLU A 326 18.81 -11.80 3.48
C GLU A 326 18.20 -10.46 3.04
N ASP A 327 17.95 -9.54 3.98
CA ASP A 327 17.36 -8.23 3.68
C ASP A 327 18.27 -7.41 2.73
N ILE A 328 19.59 -7.41 3.00
CA ILE A 328 20.57 -6.72 2.15
C ILE A 328 20.59 -7.31 0.74
N TYR A 329 20.52 -8.63 0.62
CA TYR A 329 20.50 -9.33 -0.66
C TYR A 329 19.27 -8.94 -1.48
N TYR A 330 18.06 -9.07 -0.92
CA TYR A 330 16.84 -8.75 -1.64
C TYR A 330 16.75 -7.27 -1.98
N ARG A 331 17.18 -6.38 -1.08
CA ARG A 331 17.22 -4.94 -1.37
C ARG A 331 18.17 -4.63 -2.52
N LEU A 332 19.34 -5.28 -2.58
CA LEU A 332 20.27 -5.11 -3.69
C LEU A 332 19.65 -5.57 -5.01
N LEU A 333 18.99 -6.72 -5.01
CA LEU A 333 18.33 -7.29 -6.18
C LEU A 333 17.20 -6.38 -6.70
N GLU A 334 16.38 -5.84 -5.79
CA GLU A 334 15.33 -4.86 -6.13
C GLU A 334 15.92 -3.57 -6.70
N ARG A 335 16.97 -3.02 -6.09
CA ARG A 335 17.59 -1.80 -6.59
C ARG A 335 18.14 -1.98 -8.00
N LEU A 336 18.72 -3.15 -8.30
CA LEU A 336 19.14 -3.48 -9.66
C LEU A 336 17.92 -3.60 -10.60
N ALA A 337 16.85 -4.27 -10.18
CA ALA A 337 15.64 -4.38 -10.98
C ALA A 337 15.02 -3.01 -11.31
N GLU A 338 15.00 -2.08 -10.33
CA GLU A 338 14.55 -0.69 -10.51
C GLU A 338 15.44 0.06 -11.50
N ILE A 339 16.76 -0.04 -11.38
CA ILE A 339 17.73 0.58 -12.30
C ILE A 339 17.51 0.10 -13.74
N TYR A 340 17.15 -1.17 -13.92
CA TYR A 340 16.94 -1.79 -15.23
C TYR A 340 15.48 -1.78 -15.72
N GLU A 341 14.61 -1.05 -15.00
CA GLU A 341 13.19 -0.86 -15.31
C GLU A 341 12.46 -2.18 -15.56
N ILE A 342 12.71 -3.17 -14.69
CA ILE A 342 11.94 -4.42 -14.68
C ILE A 342 10.56 -4.14 -14.06
N ASP A 343 9.49 -4.69 -14.66
CA ASP A 343 8.14 -4.51 -14.10
C ASP A 343 8.07 -5.15 -12.71
N ARG A 344 7.79 -4.35 -11.69
CA ARG A 344 7.70 -4.88 -10.32
C ARG A 344 6.45 -5.69 -10.06
N PHE A 345 5.39 -5.51 -10.86
CA PHE A 345 4.11 -6.15 -10.62
C PHE A 345 4.06 -7.54 -11.25
N ASN A 346 4.87 -8.43 -10.70
CA ASN A 346 4.87 -9.85 -10.96
C ASN A 346 5.44 -10.57 -9.72
N ILE A 347 5.06 -11.84 -9.54
CA ILE A 347 5.73 -12.68 -8.54
C ILE A 347 6.95 -13.30 -9.20
N TYR A 348 8.11 -13.08 -8.60
CA TYR A 348 9.39 -13.58 -9.10
C TYR A 348 9.98 -14.58 -8.12
N THR A 349 10.63 -15.61 -8.63
CA THR A 349 11.71 -16.26 -7.88
C THR A 349 12.95 -15.36 -7.88
N ASP A 350 13.87 -15.59 -6.94
CA ASP A 350 15.13 -14.85 -6.90
C ASP A 350 16.00 -15.11 -8.14
N GLU A 351 15.95 -16.31 -8.70
CA GLU A 351 16.65 -16.70 -9.93
C GLU A 351 16.08 -15.98 -11.16
N GLU A 352 14.75 -15.97 -11.33
CA GLU A 352 14.10 -15.29 -12.46
C GLU A 352 14.38 -13.79 -12.49
N LEU A 353 14.27 -13.13 -11.33
CA LEU A 353 14.53 -11.70 -11.24
C LEU A 353 16.00 -11.40 -11.56
N LEU A 354 16.91 -12.23 -11.06
CA LEU A 354 18.34 -12.10 -11.33
C LEU A 354 18.66 -12.31 -12.82
N ASP A 355 18.04 -13.28 -13.47
CA ASP A 355 18.25 -13.54 -14.90
C ASP A 355 17.73 -12.40 -15.78
N LEU A 356 16.61 -11.78 -15.42
CA LEU A 356 16.12 -10.57 -16.09
C LEU A 356 17.11 -9.40 -15.96
N ILE A 357 17.69 -9.21 -14.77
CA ILE A 357 18.71 -8.19 -14.51
C ILE A 357 19.97 -8.46 -15.36
N LYS A 358 20.47 -9.71 -15.35
CA LYS A 358 21.63 -10.13 -16.17
C LYS A 358 21.42 -9.85 -17.66
N ASN A 359 20.24 -10.19 -18.18
CA ASN A 359 19.91 -9.97 -19.59
C ASN A 359 19.89 -8.48 -19.97
N LYS A 360 19.47 -7.60 -19.06
CA LYS A 360 19.48 -6.14 -19.28
C LYS A 360 20.91 -5.57 -19.22
N LEU A 361 21.71 -6.04 -18.27
CA LEU A 361 23.13 -5.69 -18.12
C LEU A 361 23.95 -6.04 -19.37
N LEU A 362 23.83 -7.27 -19.87
CA LEU A 362 24.56 -7.71 -21.08
C LEU A 362 24.23 -6.86 -22.32
N LYS A 363 22.96 -6.42 -22.45
CA LYS A 363 22.54 -5.51 -23.54
C LYS A 363 23.13 -4.11 -23.39
N GLU A 364 23.25 -3.60 -22.15
CA GLU A 364 23.92 -2.33 -21.87
C GLU A 364 25.41 -2.39 -22.24
N GLU A 365 26.09 -3.50 -21.95
CA GLU A 365 27.51 -3.67 -22.28
C GLU A 365 27.73 -3.84 -23.79
N TYR A 366 26.88 -4.61 -24.48
CA TYR A 366 26.95 -4.74 -25.94
C TYR A 366 26.75 -3.40 -26.67
N THR A 367 25.88 -2.52 -26.13
CA THR A 367 25.66 -1.19 -26.69
C THR A 367 26.82 -0.23 -26.38
N LYS A 368 27.46 -0.34 -25.21
CA LYS A 368 28.69 0.41 -24.87
C LYS A 368 29.90 -0.04 -25.70
N GLY A 369 30.09 -1.35 -25.88
CA GLY A 369 31.19 -1.95 -26.65
C GLY A 369 31.15 -1.61 -28.15
N ASN A 370 29.96 -1.46 -28.72
CA ASN A 370 29.81 -1.03 -30.12
C ASN A 370 29.88 0.49 -30.34
N GLY A 371 29.93 1.30 -29.26
CA GLY A 371 29.75 2.75 -29.33
C GLY A 371 30.92 3.61 -28.86
N ILE A 372 31.77 3.17 -27.90
CA ILE A 372 32.65 4.12 -27.18
C ILE A 372 34.04 3.55 -26.84
N GLU A 373 34.52 2.47 -27.45
CA GLU A 373 35.91 2.01 -27.21
C GLU A 373 36.98 2.96 -27.77
N LYS A 374 36.65 3.92 -28.63
CA LYS A 374 37.65 4.87 -29.18
C LYS A 374 38.00 6.06 -28.29
N ILE A 375 37.34 6.28 -27.14
CA ILE A 375 37.54 7.53 -26.38
C ILE A 375 37.85 7.32 -24.87
N ILE A 376 37.46 6.21 -24.25
CA ILE A 376 37.45 6.11 -22.77
C ILE A 376 38.70 5.47 -22.14
N GLU A 377 39.61 4.85 -22.91
CA GLU A 377 40.84 4.23 -22.36
C GLU A 377 41.86 5.20 -21.69
N LYS A 378 41.57 6.51 -21.62
CA LYS A 378 42.55 7.51 -21.13
C LYS A 378 42.13 8.42 -19.98
N VAL A 379 40.99 8.21 -19.33
CA VAL A 379 40.60 9.07 -18.20
C VAL A 379 40.22 8.23 -16.98
N ASN A 380 41.03 8.34 -15.93
CA ASN A 380 40.75 7.87 -14.57
C ASN A 380 39.46 8.52 -14.04
N LEU A 381 38.29 7.94 -14.38
CA LEU A 381 36.95 8.43 -13.98
C LEU A 381 36.39 7.73 -12.73
N LEU A 382 37.25 7.10 -11.92
CA LEU A 382 36.91 6.59 -10.58
C LEU A 382 36.35 7.62 -9.56
N PRO A 383 36.36 8.97 -9.73
CA PRO A 383 35.85 9.86 -8.68
C PRO A 383 34.33 10.11 -8.64
N LEU A 384 33.51 9.67 -9.60
CA LEU A 384 32.14 10.19 -9.74
C LEU A 384 31.05 9.13 -9.99
N PHE A 385 31.16 7.95 -9.37
CA PHE A 385 30.02 7.04 -9.35
C PHE A 385 28.91 7.61 -8.45
N ASN A 386 27.73 7.83 -9.03
CA ASN A 386 26.52 8.01 -8.25
C ASN A 386 26.15 6.66 -7.58
N LYS A 387 25.22 6.68 -6.62
CA LYS A 387 24.84 5.46 -5.87
C LYS A 387 24.42 4.29 -6.78
N ASP A 388 23.72 4.59 -7.87
CA ASP A 388 23.20 3.57 -8.78
C ASP A 388 24.31 2.88 -9.58
N GLU A 389 25.34 3.61 -10.02
CA GLU A 389 26.48 2.98 -10.68
C GLU A 389 27.30 2.11 -9.71
N ILE A 390 27.44 2.50 -8.43
CA ILE A 390 28.06 1.63 -7.42
C ILE A 390 27.24 0.35 -7.25
N ILE A 391 25.91 0.46 -7.18
CA ILE A 391 25.00 -0.69 -7.07
C ILE A 391 25.15 -1.61 -8.28
N LYS A 392 25.21 -1.07 -9.50
CA LYS A 392 25.44 -1.84 -10.73
C LYS A 392 26.74 -2.63 -10.66
N GLU A 393 27.86 -1.96 -10.37
CA GLU A 393 29.18 -2.61 -10.34
C GLU A 393 29.27 -3.67 -9.23
N VAL A 394 28.73 -3.39 -8.05
CA VAL A 394 28.61 -4.39 -6.96
C VAL A 394 27.76 -5.58 -7.42
N GLY A 395 26.62 -5.33 -8.06
CA GLY A 395 25.73 -6.36 -8.60
C GLY A 395 26.42 -7.26 -9.63
N LYS A 396 27.20 -6.67 -10.55
CA LYS A 396 27.96 -7.44 -11.55
C LYS A 396 28.96 -8.40 -10.90
N VAL A 397 29.68 -7.93 -9.87
CA VAL A 397 30.68 -8.73 -9.17
C VAL A 397 30.03 -9.83 -8.34
N LEU A 398 28.99 -9.51 -7.55
CA LEU A 398 28.33 -10.47 -6.68
C LEU A 398 27.65 -11.57 -7.51
N PHE A 399 26.88 -11.20 -8.53
CA PHE A 399 26.02 -12.14 -9.24
C PHE A 399 26.64 -12.82 -10.46
N ASN A 400 27.96 -12.75 -10.63
CA ASN A 400 28.69 -13.32 -11.77
C ASN A 400 28.12 -12.86 -13.12
N ILE A 401 28.09 -11.54 -13.35
CA ILE A 401 27.58 -10.98 -14.62
C ILE A 401 28.75 -10.68 -15.58
N PHE A 402 29.82 -11.49 -15.54
CA PHE A 402 31.03 -11.34 -16.34
C PHE A 402 31.41 -12.65 -17.04
#